data_AF-A0A7S2JX86-F1
#
_entry.id   AF-A0A7S2JX86-F1
#
_cell.length_a   1.000
_cell.length_b   1.000
_cell.length_c   1.000
_cell.angle_alpha   90.00
_cell.angle_beta   90.00
_cell.angle_gamma   90.00
#
_symmetry.space_group_name_H-M   'P 1'
#
loop_
_entity.id
_entity.type
_entity.pdbx_description
1 polymer ?
#
loop_
_entity_poly.entity_id
_entity_poly.type
_entity_poly.pdbx_seq_one_letter_code
_entity_poly.pdbx_strand_id
1 'polypeptide(L)'
;DNLKYSSTFGVVAVMFFVLMTIGKSVQSLIEDGYNTDDDVKLFPDGIKDVMQATPLALNAFASHMIVPRIYYELHDDDNVPRIQQMREIIRVSVSISAVLYLSMGAFAYVEFGDSTQGDVLKNFCIQDT
;
A
#
# COMPACT_ATOMS: atom_id res chain seq x y z
N ASP A 1 -23.25 2.16 15.32
CA ASP A 1 -23.02 2.27 13.87
C ASP A 1 -21.99 3.30 13.39
N ASN A 2 -21.41 4.18 14.22
CA ASN A 2 -20.38 5.13 13.76
C ASN A 2 -19.08 4.49 13.23
N LEU A 3 -18.76 3.27 13.67
CA LEU A 3 -17.55 2.53 13.25
C LEU A 3 -17.58 2.13 11.77
N LYS A 4 -18.77 1.83 11.22
CA LYS A 4 -18.92 1.46 9.81
C LYS A 4 -18.64 2.67 8.91
N TYR A 5 -19.15 3.85 9.29
CA TYR A 5 -18.90 5.09 8.55
C TYR A 5 -17.43 5.49 8.55
N SER A 6 -16.75 5.37 9.70
CA SER A 6 -15.31 5.66 9.79
C SER A 6 -14.47 4.68 8.96
N SER A 7 -14.81 3.38 8.97
CA SER A 7 -14.12 2.37 8.17
C SER A 7 -14.31 2.58 6.67
N THR A 8 -15.55 2.78 6.21
CA THR A 8 -15.84 3.03 4.79
C THR A 8 -15.15 4.29 4.30
N PHE A 9 -15.15 5.37 5.10
CA PHE A 9 -14.45 6.60 4.76
C PHE A 9 -12.94 6.37 4.57
N GLY A 10 -12.31 5.58 5.45
CA GLY A 10 -10.90 5.21 5.32
C GLY A 10 -10.60 4.46 4.02
N VAL A 11 -11.43 3.49 3.64
CA VAL A 11 -11.26 2.73 2.39
C VAL A 11 -11.38 3.64 1.16
N VAL A 12 -12.38 4.54 1.16
CA VAL A 12 -12.57 5.51 0.07
C VAL A 12 -11.39 6.47 -0.03
N ALA A 13 -10.88 6.98 1.09
CA ALA A 13 -9.73 7.87 1.11
C ALA A 13 -8.46 7.20 0.56
N VAL A 14 -8.20 5.94 0.94
CA VAL A 14 -7.05 5.18 0.41
C VAL A 14 -7.22 4.96 -1.09
N MET A 15 -8.41 4.60 -1.55
CA MET A 15 -8.65 4.39 -2.98
C MET A 15 -8.45 5.69 -3.78
N PHE A 16 -8.97 6.83 -3.28
CA PHE A 16 -8.77 8.14 -3.88
C PHE A 16 -7.29 8.53 -3.95
N PHE A 17 -6.54 8.30 -2.88
CA PHE A 17 -5.11 8.58 -2.83
C PHE A 17 -4.33 7.79 -3.88
N VAL A 18 -4.59 6.48 -4.01
CA VAL A 18 -3.96 5.63 -5.03
C VAL A 18 -4.26 6.14 -6.44
N LEU A 19 -5.50 6.54 -6.73
CA LEU A 19 -5.88 7.10 -8.03
C LEU A 19 -5.16 8.43 -8.32
N MET A 20 -5.01 9.29 -7.31
CA MET A 20 -4.28 10.56 -7.44
C MET A 20 -2.79 10.35 -7.74
N THR A 21 -2.13 9.43 -7.02
CA THR A 21 -0.72 9.07 -7.30
C THR A 21 -0.56 8.49 -8.68
N ILE A 22 -1.44 7.59 -9.12
CA ILE A 22 -1.36 7.06 -10.49
C ILE A 22 -1.56 8.17 -11.52
N GLY A 23 -2.53 9.07 -11.31
CA GLY A 23 -2.80 10.17 -12.21
C GLY A 23 -1.63 11.14 -12.34
N LYS A 24 -1.03 11.52 -11.21
CA LYS A 24 0.15 12.39 -11.17
C LYS A 24 1.39 11.73 -11.77
N SER A 25 1.65 10.46 -11.43
CA SER A 25 2.75 9.68 -12.01
C SER A 25 2.63 9.59 -13.54
N VAL A 26 1.43 9.36 -14.07
CA VAL A 26 1.19 9.34 -15.53
C VAL A 26 1.37 10.73 -16.15
N GLN A 27 0.91 11.80 -15.50
CA GLN A 27 1.12 13.17 -15.99
C GLN A 27 2.60 13.54 -16.05
N SER A 28 3.35 13.25 -14.98
CA SER A 28 4.80 13.46 -14.93
C SER A 28 5.51 12.67 -16.04
N LEU A 29 5.13 11.41 -16.28
CA LEU A 29 5.69 10.62 -17.39
C LEU A 29 5.42 11.21 -18.79
N ILE A 30 4.30 11.93 -18.97
CA ILE A 30 3.91 12.51 -20.27
C ILE A 30 4.56 13.89 -20.49
N GLU A 31 4.59 14.74 -19.46
CA GLU A 31 5.07 16.12 -19.56
C GLU A 31 6.60 16.21 -19.55
N ASP A 32 7.23 15.48 -18.65
CA ASP A 32 8.68 15.52 -18.46
C ASP A 32 9.42 14.47 -19.30
N GLY A 33 8.69 13.51 -19.89
CA GLY A 33 9.29 12.31 -20.46
C GLY A 33 10.04 11.52 -19.37
N TYR A 34 10.62 10.36 -19.73
CA TYR A 34 11.41 9.58 -18.77
C TYR A 34 12.75 10.32 -18.50
N ASN A 35 12.72 11.36 -17.66
CA ASN A 35 13.91 12.07 -17.22
C ASN A 35 14.81 11.09 -16.46
N THR A 36 15.81 10.60 -17.15
CA THR A 36 16.78 9.59 -16.67
C THR A 36 17.79 10.21 -15.67
N ASP A 37 17.60 11.48 -15.28
CA ASP A 37 18.42 12.18 -14.30
C ASP A 37 17.98 11.96 -12.84
N ASP A 38 16.74 11.51 -12.61
CA ASP A 38 16.36 11.01 -11.29
C ASP A 38 16.93 9.60 -11.14
N ASP A 39 17.83 9.43 -10.18
CA ASP A 39 18.59 8.21 -9.87
C ASP A 39 17.65 7.12 -9.31
N VAL A 40 16.77 6.58 -10.17
CA VAL A 40 15.81 5.52 -9.86
C VAL A 40 16.59 4.22 -9.68
N LYS A 41 17.15 4.04 -8.49
CA LYS A 41 17.85 2.83 -8.07
C LYS A 41 16.86 1.71 -7.81
N LEU A 42 16.73 0.83 -8.80
CA LEU A 42 15.98 -0.41 -8.68
C LEU A 42 16.56 -1.39 -7.63
N PHE A 43 17.81 -1.18 -7.20
CA PHE A 43 18.49 -2.04 -6.24
C PHE A 43 19.07 -1.23 -5.08
N PRO A 44 18.98 -1.74 -3.84
CA PRO A 44 19.60 -1.11 -2.68
C PRO A 44 21.13 -1.18 -2.79
N ASP A 45 21.80 -0.07 -2.51
CA ASP A 45 23.27 0.02 -2.54
C ASP A 45 23.92 -0.69 -1.33
N GLY A 46 23.16 -0.92 -0.24
CA GLY A 46 23.67 -1.62 0.93
C GLY A 46 22.63 -2.27 1.85
N ILE A 47 23.14 -3.09 2.77
CA ILE A 47 22.34 -3.81 3.79
C ILE A 47 21.57 -2.84 4.71
N LYS A 48 22.08 -1.61 4.89
CA LYS A 48 21.44 -0.59 5.72
C LYS A 48 20.08 -0.16 5.17
N ASP A 49 19.96 -0.01 3.84
CA ASP A 49 18.72 0.42 3.20
C ASP A 49 17.66 -0.68 3.30
N VAL A 50 18.09 -1.94 3.12
CA VAL A 50 17.23 -3.11 3.33
C VAL A 50 16.76 -3.20 4.78
N MET A 51 17.65 -2.97 5.75
CA MET A 51 17.29 -2.97 7.18
C MET A 51 16.32 -1.86 7.55
N GLN A 52 16.37 -0.71 6.87
CA GLN A 52 15.43 0.40 7.10
C GLN A 52 14.05 0.14 6.45
N ALA A 53 14.02 -0.45 5.26
CA ALA A 53 12.78 -0.78 4.57
C ALA A 53 12.06 -2.01 5.16
N THR A 54 12.82 -2.97 5.70
CA THR A 54 12.29 -4.21 6.30
C THR A 54 11.19 -3.98 7.36
N PRO A 55 11.40 -3.17 8.42
CA PRO A 55 10.37 -2.96 9.43
C PRO A 55 9.14 -2.25 8.87
N LEU A 56 9.30 -1.38 7.87
CA LEU A 56 8.16 -0.74 7.19
C LEU A 56 7.32 -1.77 6.44
N ALA A 57 7.96 -2.66 5.68
CA ALA A 57 7.28 -3.75 4.99
C ALA A 57 6.59 -4.72 5.97
N LEU A 58 7.27 -5.11 7.05
CA LEU A 58 6.70 -5.97 8.09
C LEU A 58 5.49 -5.33 8.77
N ASN A 59 5.56 -4.02 9.05
CA ASN A 59 4.46 -3.28 9.65
C ASN A 59 3.27 -3.12 8.69
N ALA A 60 3.52 -2.90 7.40
CA ALA A 60 2.45 -2.79 6.39
C ALA A 60 1.63 -4.08 6.26
N PHE A 61 2.25 -5.25 6.45
CA PHE A 61 1.57 -6.55 6.42
C PHE A 61 1.17 -7.07 7.81
N ALA A 62 1.17 -6.23 8.85
CA ALA A 62 0.84 -6.63 10.23
C ALA A 62 -0.68 -6.79 10.49
N SER A 63 -1.38 -7.61 9.70
CA SER A 63 -2.82 -7.89 9.85
C SER A 63 -3.15 -8.97 10.89
N HIS A 64 -2.14 -9.70 11.38
CA HIS A 64 -2.30 -10.87 12.26
C HIS A 64 -3.08 -10.58 13.56
N MET A 65 -3.01 -9.35 14.09
CA MET A 65 -3.71 -8.96 15.32
C MET A 65 -5.24 -8.95 15.17
N ILE A 66 -5.75 -8.81 13.94
CA ILE A 66 -7.18 -8.70 13.66
C ILE A 66 -7.78 -10.07 13.30
N VAL A 67 -6.97 -11.01 12.78
CA VAL A 67 -7.39 -12.33 12.31
C VAL A 67 -8.19 -13.15 13.36
N PRO A 68 -7.79 -13.22 14.65
CA PRO A 68 -8.56 -13.97 15.64
C PRO A 68 -9.98 -13.43 15.84
N ARG A 69 -10.18 -12.11 15.75
CA ARG A 69 -11.53 -11.52 15.87
C ARG A 69 -12.42 -11.94 14.71
N ILE A 70 -11.89 -11.88 13.48
CA ILE A 70 -12.61 -12.31 12.28
C ILE A 70 -12.96 -13.81 12.39
N TYR A 71 -12.08 -14.62 12.99
CA TYR A 71 -12.34 -16.06 13.18
C TYR A 71 -13.52 -16.36 14.10
N TYR A 72 -13.69 -15.58 15.17
CA TYR A 72 -14.82 -15.74 16.08
C TYR A 72 -16.12 -15.14 15.51
N GLU A 73 -16.02 -14.10 14.69
CA GLU A 73 -17.16 -13.48 14.00
C GLU A 73 -17.66 -14.32 12.81
N LEU A 74 -16.81 -15.18 12.24
CA LEU A 74 -17.19 -16.04 11.14
C LEU A 74 -18.15 -17.13 11.63
N HIS A 75 -19.40 -17.06 11.18
CA HIS A 75 -20.44 -18.05 11.48
C HIS A 75 -20.09 -19.40 10.85
N ASP A 76 -20.42 -20.49 11.55
CA ASP A 76 -20.29 -21.82 10.94
C ASP A 76 -21.31 -21.95 9.81
N ASP A 77 -20.80 -22.19 8.60
CA ASP A 77 -21.59 -22.60 7.45
C ASP A 77 -21.58 -24.13 7.39
N ASP A 78 -22.74 -24.76 7.27
CA ASP A 78 -22.90 -26.22 7.26
C ASP A 78 -22.16 -26.91 6.11
N ASN A 79 -21.78 -26.17 5.06
CA ASN A 79 -21.20 -26.72 3.84
C ASN A 79 -19.67 -26.55 3.73
N VAL A 80 -19.06 -25.66 4.52
CA VAL A 80 -17.62 -25.35 4.40
C VAL A 80 -16.97 -25.19 5.79
N PRO A 81 -15.85 -25.88 6.08
CA PRO A 81 -15.13 -25.70 7.34
C PRO A 81 -14.69 -24.25 7.52
N ARG A 82 -14.92 -23.69 8.71
CA ARG A 82 -14.52 -22.31 9.09
C ARG A 82 -13.06 -21.98 8.76
N ILE A 83 -12.17 -22.96 8.88
CA ILE A 83 -10.74 -22.83 8.58
C ILE A 83 -10.50 -22.63 7.08
N GLN A 84 -11.28 -23.27 6.21
CA GLN A 84 -11.16 -23.11 4.76
C GLN A 84 -11.65 -21.73 4.33
N GLN A 85 -12.80 -21.28 4.85
CA GLN A 85 -13.32 -19.94 4.60
C GLN A 85 -12.32 -18.86 5.05
N MET A 86 -11.76 -19.00 6.25
CA MET A 86 -10.75 -18.07 6.77
C MET A 86 -9.51 -18.00 5.86
N ARG A 87 -9.02 -19.14 5.35
CA ARG A 87 -7.86 -19.16 4.44
C ARG A 87 -8.15 -18.44 3.13
N GLU A 88 -9.35 -18.58 2.59
CA GLU A 88 -9.77 -17.89 1.38
C GLU A 88 -9.87 -16.38 1.60
N ILE A 89 -10.52 -15.96 2.69
CA ILE A 89 -10.62 -14.54 3.09
C ILE A 89 -9.23 -13.93 3.24
N ILE A 90 -8.33 -14.58 4.00
CA ILE A 90 -6.95 -14.10 4.19
C ILE A 90 -6.22 -14.00 2.85
N ARG A 91 -6.34 -15.00 1.98
CA ARG A 91 -5.68 -14.98 0.67
C ARG A 91 -6.14 -13.79 -0.17
N VAL A 92 -7.44 -13.57 -0.25
CA VAL A 92 -8.01 -12.44 -1.01
C VAL A 92 -7.57 -11.11 -0.39
N SER A 93 -7.71 -10.93 0.91
CA SER A 93 -7.30 -9.69 1.59
C SER A 93 -5.83 -9.38 1.40
N VAL A 94 -4.94 -10.36 1.61
CA VAL A 94 -3.48 -10.17 1.42
C VAL A 94 -3.16 -9.89 -0.04
N SER A 95 -3.80 -10.56 -1.00
CA SER A 95 -3.58 -10.30 -2.42
C SER A 95 -3.97 -8.86 -2.82
N ILE A 96 -5.10 -8.36 -2.33
CA ILE A 96 -5.55 -6.99 -2.59
C ILE A 96 -4.57 -5.98 -1.97
N SER A 97 -4.20 -6.15 -0.69
CA SER A 97 -3.23 -5.28 -0.03
C SER A 97 -1.86 -5.29 -0.72
N ALA A 98 -1.39 -6.47 -1.15
CA ALA A 98 -0.14 -6.59 -1.87
C ALA A 98 -0.17 -5.83 -3.21
N VAL A 99 -1.25 -5.98 -3.99
CA VAL A 99 -1.42 -5.24 -5.25
C VAL A 99 -1.43 -3.74 -5.00
N LEU A 100 -2.19 -3.26 -4.00
CA LEU A 100 -2.26 -1.83 -3.67
C LEU A 100 -0.92 -1.27 -3.21
N TYR A 101 -0.19 -1.97 -2.33
CA TYR A 101 1.12 -1.52 -1.86
C TYR A 101 2.18 -1.56 -2.96
N LEU A 102 2.17 -2.59 -3.81
CA LEU A 102 3.10 -2.67 -4.94
C LEU A 102 2.81 -1.61 -5.98
N SER A 103 1.54 -1.38 -6.35
CA SER A 103 1.19 -0.32 -7.29
C SER A 103 1.54 1.04 -6.71
N MET A 104 1.14 1.32 -5.47
CA MET A 104 1.42 2.59 -4.82
C MET A 104 2.93 2.83 -4.71
N GLY A 105 3.69 1.84 -4.24
CA GLY A 105 5.14 1.94 -4.11
C GLY A 105 5.83 2.16 -5.45
N ALA A 106 5.42 1.42 -6.50
CA ALA A 106 6.00 1.57 -7.83
C ALA A 106 5.72 2.95 -8.43
N PHE A 107 4.46 3.41 -8.45
CA PHE A 107 4.10 4.70 -9.02
C PHE A 107 4.64 5.88 -8.20
N ALA A 108 4.64 5.78 -6.87
CA ALA A 108 5.23 6.80 -6.00
C ALA A 108 6.75 6.89 -6.20
N TYR A 109 7.43 5.75 -6.35
CA TYR A 109 8.88 5.75 -6.60
C TYR A 109 9.23 6.30 -7.99
N VAL A 110 8.40 6.02 -9.00
CA VAL A 110 8.53 6.62 -10.34
C VAL A 110 8.33 8.14 -10.30
N GLU A 111 7.45 8.64 -9.44
CA GLU A 111 7.14 10.07 -9.35
C GLU A 111 8.15 10.88 -8.54
N PHE A 112 8.78 10.29 -7.51
CA PHE A 112 9.68 11.01 -6.59
C PHE A 112 11.16 10.59 -6.66
N GLY A 113 11.49 9.48 -7.33
CA GLY A 113 12.85 8.97 -7.44
C GLY A 113 13.56 8.76 -6.09
N ASP A 114 14.85 9.07 -6.02
CA ASP A 114 15.69 8.94 -4.81
C ASP A 114 15.38 10.02 -3.74
N SER A 115 14.59 11.04 -4.08
CA SER A 115 14.10 12.05 -3.13
C SER A 115 12.87 11.59 -2.33
N THR A 116 12.51 10.30 -2.42
CA THR A 116 11.38 9.74 -1.69
C THR A 116 11.66 9.76 -0.18
N GLN A 117 11.17 10.79 0.52
CA GLN A 117 11.17 10.82 1.98
C GLN A 117 10.39 9.63 2.55
N GLY A 118 10.74 9.19 3.76
CA GLY A 118 10.10 8.05 4.43
C GLY A 118 8.58 8.17 4.66
N ASP A 119 7.99 9.32 4.34
CA ASP A 119 6.55 9.54 4.21
C ASP A 119 6.28 10.19 2.84
N VAL A 120 5.62 9.46 1.95
CA VAL A 120 5.30 9.90 0.57
C VAL A 120 4.45 11.17 0.55
N LEU A 121 3.65 11.46 1.59
CA LEU A 121 2.85 12.68 1.65
C LEU A 121 3.72 13.94 1.82
N LYS A 122 4.90 13.82 2.42
CA LYS A 122 5.79 14.98 2.59
C LYS A 122 6.37 15.47 1.27
N ASN A 123 6.50 14.59 0.29
CA ASN A 123 7.00 15.00 -1.02
C ASN A 123 5.96 15.82 -1.80
N PHE A 124 4.66 15.54 -1.63
CA PHE A 124 3.60 16.33 -2.26
C PHE A 124 3.48 17.75 -1.69
N CYS A 125 3.78 17.97 -0.39
CA CYS A 125 3.72 19.31 0.20
C CYS A 125 4.81 20.28 -0.30
N ILE A 126 5.91 19.78 -0.88
CA ILE A 126 7.07 20.62 -1.24
C ILE A 126 6.91 21.21 -2.65
N GLN A 127 6.05 20.63 -3.50
CA GLN A 127 5.80 21.13 -4.86
C GLN A 127 4.73 22.24 -4.95
N ASP A 128 3.99 22.52 -3.87
CA ASP A 128 2.93 23.55 -3.84
C ASP A 128 3.39 24.88 -3.18
N THR A 129 4.65 25.30 -3.36
CA THR A 129 5.13 26.66 -2.98
C THR A 129 5.96 27.28 -4.08
#